data_AF-E3LG92-F1
#
_entry.id   AF-E3LG92-F1
#
_cell.length_a   1.000
_cell.length_b   1.000
_cell.length_c   1.000
_cell.angle_alpha   90.00
_cell.angle_beta   90.00
_cell.angle_gamma   90.00
#
_symmetry.space_group_name_H-M   'P 1'
#
loop_
_entity.id
_entity.type
_entity.pdbx_description
1 polymer ?
#
loop_
_entity_poly.entity_id
_entity_poly.type
_entity_poly.pdbx_seq_one_letter_code
_entity_poly.pdbx_strand_id
1 'polypeptide(L)'
;MRLTILGSNLTARHFVKYLGNNHQSVQISLWTYDEAQYPEFENIPTCLRYHGMKNLPNALLAADVVVNLHECTDFSLMPDVAKLELHNVEVVRSVLFHSNSPLIQLSTPFLQCSHRWPNVYEPERDPIVFRPQWPFPEYCASKYEAEKLVKSASIDCYIVRSVPTYGEGDNCSILTDLIYLSNDKTVLSLGDDDGHMQMAYAGNVSVALWSAVCRLLSQSTSLDLNESFDDELNDLLTSAENSFRYQQSNDKCEDNNKSGLYAIKEEDENLEGYRARHNTVRTSFDGDCDSKRGCDENLTEEIDVFDNENTTVQITSGNTEKRGAHNADFSIINDATFSNGKKRIFEIFLVNDETPKKTVYNTYGQLLYNSKRLRSATQLSFIPLYYIYLLLAMVIQFAIKLIGPLRFATMLPSPSFLYFYFHHWTFFNSTKSLLMLGYKPELGFKECVNKCAQHYRELRKKDVRTFSWQNSIIYPEGSCNQLVVR
;
A
#
# COMPACT_ATOMS: atom_id res chain seq x y z
N MET A 1 -4.98 29.03 3.53
CA MET A 1 -4.37 27.71 3.70
C MET A 1 -3.48 27.44 2.50
N ARG A 2 -2.23 27.05 2.74
CA ARG A 2 -1.24 26.68 1.74
C ARG A 2 -0.90 25.20 1.87
N LEU A 3 -1.14 24.44 0.81
CA LEU A 3 -0.88 23.00 0.76
C LEU A 3 0.30 22.74 -0.18
N THR A 4 1.29 21.99 0.28
CA THR A 4 2.37 21.52 -0.60
C THR A 4 2.11 20.09 -1.02
N ILE A 5 2.12 19.83 -2.32
CA ILE A 5 1.92 18.49 -2.91
C ILE A 5 3.21 18.10 -3.60
N LEU A 6 3.77 16.95 -3.23
CA LEU A 6 4.99 16.42 -3.83
C LEU A 6 4.64 15.25 -4.74
N GLY A 7 5.20 15.22 -5.94
CA GLY A 7 5.02 14.15 -6.91
C GLY A 7 4.05 14.47 -8.04
N SER A 8 4.07 13.61 -9.05
CA SER A 8 3.31 13.77 -10.29
C SER A 8 2.61 12.49 -10.75
N ASN A 9 2.53 11.49 -9.87
CA ASN A 9 1.80 10.27 -10.16
C ASN A 9 0.31 10.55 -10.42
N LEU A 10 -0.41 9.55 -10.90
CA LEU A 10 -1.83 9.68 -11.24
C LEU A 10 -2.64 10.26 -10.07
N THR A 11 -2.39 9.77 -8.85
CA THR A 11 -3.05 10.26 -7.63
C THR A 11 -2.78 11.74 -7.38
N ALA A 12 -1.54 12.21 -7.51
CA ALA A 12 -1.19 13.62 -7.35
C ALA A 12 -1.89 14.51 -8.39
N ARG A 13 -1.95 14.06 -9.64
CA ARG A 13 -2.62 14.79 -10.73
C ARG A 13 -4.11 14.95 -10.48
N HIS A 14 -4.76 13.88 -10.03
CA HIS A 14 -6.17 13.92 -9.63
C HIS A 14 -6.39 14.80 -8.40
N PHE A 15 -5.50 14.75 -7.42
CA PHE A 15 -5.63 15.53 -6.20
C PHE A 15 -5.49 17.03 -6.43
N VAL A 16 -4.51 17.45 -7.23
CA VAL A 16 -4.36 18.86 -7.63
C VAL A 16 -5.60 19.34 -8.38
N LYS A 17 -6.14 18.54 -9.32
CA LYS A 17 -7.37 18.87 -10.06
C LYS A 17 -8.59 18.96 -9.15
N TYR A 18 -8.72 18.04 -8.20
CA TYR A 18 -9.79 18.03 -7.20
C TYR A 18 -9.77 19.33 -6.38
N LEU A 19 -8.59 19.74 -5.88
CA LEU A 19 -8.44 20.99 -5.13
C LEU A 19 -8.74 22.22 -5.99
N GLY A 20 -8.24 22.26 -7.23
CA GLY A 20 -8.49 23.37 -8.14
C GLY A 20 -9.98 23.57 -8.45
N ASN A 21 -10.74 22.48 -8.53
CA ASN A 21 -12.18 22.54 -8.83
C ASN A 21 -13.04 22.81 -7.59
N ASN A 22 -12.75 22.14 -6.47
CA ASN A 22 -13.63 22.13 -5.30
C ASN A 22 -13.17 23.07 -4.17
N HIS A 23 -11.90 23.47 -4.17
CA HIS A 23 -11.26 24.22 -3.08
C HIS A 23 -10.40 25.37 -3.59
N GLN A 24 -10.99 26.27 -4.38
CA GLN A 24 -10.30 27.40 -5.03
C GLN A 24 -9.61 28.39 -4.07
N SER A 25 -9.94 28.36 -2.77
CA SER A 25 -9.29 29.16 -1.73
C SER A 25 -7.96 28.57 -1.25
N VAL A 26 -7.62 27.33 -1.62
CA VAL A 26 -6.38 26.66 -1.25
C VAL A 26 -5.28 27.09 -2.22
N GLN A 27 -4.19 27.64 -1.67
CA GLN A 27 -2.98 27.88 -2.43
C GLN A 27 -2.17 26.58 -2.52
N ILE A 28 -1.85 26.14 -3.74
CA ILE A 28 -1.17 24.87 -3.98
C ILE A 28 0.30 25.16 -4.33
N SER A 29 1.23 24.50 -3.66
CA SER A 29 2.65 24.45 -4.03
C SER A 29 2.96 23.03 -4.52
N LEU A 30 2.98 22.84 -5.83
CA LEU A 30 3.28 21.56 -6.46
C LEU A 30 4.78 21.44 -6.68
N TRP A 31 5.37 20.36 -6.19
CA TRP A 31 6.75 19.99 -6.48
C TRP A 31 6.81 18.68 -7.25
N THR A 32 7.69 18.62 -8.23
CA THR A 32 7.97 17.41 -9.02
C THR A 32 9.47 17.20 -9.10
N TYR A 33 9.90 15.93 -9.12
CA TYR A 33 11.32 15.62 -9.20
C TYR A 33 11.88 15.94 -10.60
N ASP A 34 11.08 15.68 -11.64
CA ASP A 34 11.41 15.92 -13.03
C ASP A 34 10.92 17.29 -13.54
N GLU A 35 11.48 17.74 -14.68
CA GLU A 35 11.04 18.95 -15.38
C GLU A 35 9.84 18.67 -16.33
N ALA A 36 9.16 17.54 -16.15
CA ALA A 36 8.03 17.19 -16.98
C ALA A 36 6.94 18.27 -16.87
N GLN A 37 6.46 18.72 -18.03
CA GLN A 37 5.36 19.65 -18.10
C GLN A 37 4.05 18.88 -18.00
N TYR A 38 3.19 19.32 -17.07
CA TYR A 38 1.86 18.77 -16.85
C TYR A 38 0.83 19.82 -17.28
N PRO A 39 0.48 19.87 -18.59
CA PRO A 39 -0.39 20.91 -19.15
C PRO A 39 -1.77 20.97 -18.47
N GLU A 40 -2.23 19.85 -17.90
CA GLU A 40 -3.46 19.79 -17.11
C GLU A 40 -3.48 20.72 -15.90
N PHE A 41 -2.31 21.16 -15.42
CA PHE A 41 -2.23 22.08 -14.29
C PHE A 41 -2.21 23.55 -14.72
N GLU A 42 -1.96 23.87 -15.99
CA GLU A 42 -1.81 25.26 -16.47
C GLU A 42 -3.03 26.14 -16.15
N ASN A 43 -4.21 25.53 -16.15
CA ASN A 43 -5.48 26.19 -15.90
C ASN A 43 -5.81 26.37 -14.41
N ILE A 44 -4.92 25.98 -13.49
CA ILE A 44 -5.15 26.07 -12.04
C ILE A 44 -4.37 27.28 -11.49
N PRO A 45 -5.02 28.45 -11.30
CA PRO A 45 -4.33 29.70 -10.99
C PRO A 45 -3.66 29.71 -9.61
N THR A 46 -4.13 28.87 -8.69
CA THR A 46 -3.59 28.77 -7.32
C THR A 46 -2.36 27.87 -7.21
N CYS A 47 -1.92 27.24 -8.31
CA CYS A 47 -0.85 26.25 -8.33
C CYS A 47 0.51 26.87 -8.69
N LEU A 48 1.36 27.06 -7.68
CA LEU A 48 2.78 27.36 -7.83
C LEU A 48 3.55 26.07 -8.12
N ARG A 49 4.49 26.09 -9.08
CA ARG A 49 5.21 24.88 -9.53
C ARG A 49 6.70 24.99 -9.26
N TYR A 50 7.25 23.90 -8.73
CA TYR A 50 8.66 23.75 -8.39
C TYR A 50 9.18 22.42 -8.95
N HIS A 51 10.42 22.44 -9.45
CA HIS A 51 11.03 21.27 -10.09
C HIS A 51 12.42 20.99 -9.52
N GLY A 52 12.72 19.72 -9.31
CA GLY A 52 14.02 19.22 -8.87
C GLY A 52 14.33 19.45 -7.39
N MET A 53 15.30 18.70 -6.89
CA MET A 53 15.67 18.70 -5.46
C MET A 53 16.11 20.08 -4.94
N LYS A 54 16.75 20.91 -5.79
CA LYS A 54 17.19 22.27 -5.40
C LYS A 54 16.03 23.18 -5.00
N ASN A 55 14.84 22.98 -5.58
CA ASN A 55 13.66 23.78 -5.31
C ASN A 55 12.70 23.14 -4.30
N LEU A 56 13.01 21.94 -3.79
CA LEU A 56 12.20 21.29 -2.75
C LEU A 56 12.02 22.18 -1.51
N PRO A 57 13.04 22.86 -0.96
CA PRO A 57 12.86 23.74 0.18
C PRO A 57 11.91 24.92 -0.11
N ASN A 58 11.97 25.46 -1.33
CA ASN A 58 11.08 26.55 -1.77
C ASN A 58 9.62 26.09 -1.88
N ALA A 59 9.39 24.84 -2.29
CA ALA A 59 8.06 24.26 -2.36
C ALA A 59 7.47 23.99 -0.97
N LEU A 60 8.31 23.65 0.01
CA LEU A 60 7.91 23.38 1.39
C LEU A 60 7.73 24.65 2.23
N LEU A 61 8.19 25.80 1.73
CA LEU A 61 8.15 27.07 2.44
C LEU A 61 6.71 27.50 2.75
N ALA A 62 6.44 27.73 4.04
CA ALA A 62 5.14 28.15 4.55
C ALA A 62 3.98 27.18 4.22
N ALA A 63 4.26 25.88 4.06
CA ALA A 63 3.23 24.86 3.93
C ALA A 63 2.48 24.69 5.27
N ASP A 64 1.15 24.76 5.25
CA ASP A 64 0.33 24.40 6.41
C ASP A 64 0.27 22.86 6.57
N VAL A 65 0.28 22.13 5.44
CA VAL A 65 0.39 20.66 5.37
C VAL A 65 1.21 20.29 4.14
N VAL A 66 2.00 19.22 4.25
CA VAL A 66 2.71 18.60 3.14
C VAL A 66 2.02 17.28 2.82
N VAL A 67 1.67 17.06 1.55
CA VAL A 67 1.14 15.80 1.03
C VAL A 67 2.17 15.20 0.10
N ASN A 68 2.92 14.24 0.61
CA ASN A 68 3.96 13.56 -0.15
C ASN A 68 3.37 12.38 -0.93
N LEU A 69 3.09 12.62 -2.22
CA LEU A 69 2.65 11.62 -3.18
C LEU A 69 3.79 11.22 -4.14
N HIS A 70 5.02 11.68 -3.89
CA HIS A 70 6.17 11.33 -4.71
C HIS A 70 6.52 9.85 -4.51
N GLU A 71 6.67 9.14 -5.61
CA GLU A 71 6.84 7.69 -5.60
C GLU A 71 7.60 7.20 -6.82
N CYS A 72 8.51 6.25 -6.57
CA CYS A 72 9.14 5.40 -7.57
C CYS A 72 8.66 3.95 -7.38
N THR A 73 8.13 3.36 -8.45
CA THR A 73 7.79 1.93 -8.52
C THR A 73 8.69 1.23 -9.52
N ASP A 74 9.14 0.03 -9.20
CA ASP A 74 9.86 -0.86 -10.12
C ASP A 74 9.55 -2.30 -9.70
N PHE A 75 8.76 -3.00 -10.51
CA PHE A 75 8.34 -4.39 -10.30
C PHE A 75 8.92 -5.31 -11.36
N SER A 76 9.98 -4.87 -12.04
CA SER A 76 10.65 -5.64 -13.08
C SER A 76 11.41 -6.83 -12.49
N LEU A 77 11.91 -7.71 -13.36
CA LEU A 77 12.72 -8.86 -12.94
C LEU A 77 14.03 -8.45 -12.25
N MET A 78 14.51 -7.23 -12.52
CA MET A 78 15.71 -6.62 -11.92
C MET A 78 15.41 -5.17 -11.53
N PRO A 79 14.75 -4.95 -10.39
CA PRO A 79 14.38 -3.60 -9.96
C PRO A 79 15.62 -2.75 -9.68
N ASP A 80 15.55 -1.45 -10.04
CA ASP A 80 16.59 -0.48 -9.73
C ASP A 80 16.50 -0.04 -8.26
N VAL A 81 17.15 -0.81 -7.38
CA VAL A 81 17.17 -0.57 -5.93
C VAL A 81 17.71 0.81 -5.58
N ALA A 82 18.72 1.30 -6.32
CA ALA A 82 19.30 2.61 -6.06
C ALA A 82 18.30 3.74 -6.34
N LYS A 83 17.53 3.64 -7.43
CA LYS A 83 16.44 4.59 -7.69
C LYS A 83 15.29 4.47 -6.70
N LEU A 84 14.92 3.25 -6.29
CA LEU A 84 13.90 3.05 -5.26
C LEU A 84 14.31 3.75 -3.96
N GLU A 85 15.55 3.58 -3.52
CA GLU A 85 16.09 4.24 -2.32
C GLU A 85 16.12 5.77 -2.48
N LEU A 86 16.67 6.27 -3.60
CA LEU A 86 16.76 7.70 -3.86
C LEU A 86 15.38 8.39 -3.81
N HIS A 87 14.37 7.80 -4.45
CA HIS A 87 13.08 8.46 -4.60
C HIS A 87 12.11 8.18 -3.45
N ASN A 88 12.10 6.97 -2.88
CA ASN A 88 11.16 6.65 -1.82
C ASN A 88 11.72 6.96 -0.42
N VAL A 89 13.05 6.99 -0.23
CA VAL A 89 13.68 7.20 1.07
C VAL A 89 14.39 8.55 1.16
N GLU A 90 15.32 8.87 0.25
CA GLU A 90 16.10 10.12 0.33
C GLU A 90 15.24 11.38 0.16
N VAL A 91 14.23 11.33 -0.72
CA VAL A 91 13.27 12.44 -0.86
C VAL A 91 12.50 12.63 0.44
N VAL A 92 12.03 11.56 1.09
CA VAL A 92 11.32 11.65 2.38
C VAL A 92 12.23 12.24 3.45
N ARG A 93 13.48 11.77 3.53
CA ARG A 93 14.49 12.35 4.45
C ARG A 93 14.69 13.84 4.20
N SER A 94 14.73 14.25 2.93
CA SER A 94 14.86 15.65 2.55
C SER A 94 13.62 16.46 2.93
N VAL A 95 12.41 15.91 2.82
CA VAL A 95 11.17 16.57 3.25
C VAL A 95 11.18 16.80 4.75
N LEU A 96 11.50 15.76 5.53
CA LEU A 96 11.59 15.83 6.99
C LEU A 96 12.67 16.79 7.48
N PHE A 97 13.74 16.97 6.70
CA PHE A 97 14.81 17.92 7.02
C PHE A 97 14.39 19.38 6.78
N HIS A 98 13.63 19.65 5.72
CA HIS A 98 13.29 21.02 5.31
C HIS A 98 11.91 21.50 5.80
N SER A 99 11.09 20.63 6.40
CA SER A 99 9.73 20.97 6.83
C SER A 99 9.38 20.29 8.16
N ASN A 100 8.82 21.09 9.07
CA ASN A 100 8.19 20.62 10.32
C ASN A 100 6.65 20.64 10.23
N SER A 101 6.09 20.87 9.04
CA SER A 101 4.64 20.92 8.84
C SER A 101 4.03 19.51 8.96
N PRO A 102 2.76 19.39 9.37
CA PRO A 102 2.04 18.12 9.34
C PRO A 102 2.15 17.45 7.98
N LEU A 103 2.37 16.13 7.97
CA LEU A 103 2.70 15.36 6.78
C LEU A 103 1.64 14.28 6.49
N ILE A 104 1.20 14.21 5.25
CA ILE A 104 0.53 13.02 4.71
C ILE A 104 1.52 12.29 3.82
N GLN A 105 1.91 11.08 4.21
CA GLN A 105 2.88 10.26 3.50
C GLN A 105 2.18 9.15 2.72
N LEU A 106 2.37 9.12 1.40
CA LEU A 106 1.93 7.99 0.58
C LEU A 106 2.79 6.75 0.86
N SER A 107 2.11 5.67 1.21
CA SER A 107 2.66 4.32 1.34
C SER A 107 1.82 3.34 0.53
N THR A 108 2.11 2.05 0.66
CA THR A 108 1.49 0.98 -0.12
C THR A 108 0.86 -0.08 0.78
N PRO A 109 -0.30 -0.63 0.41
CA PRO A 109 -0.90 -1.75 1.12
C PRO A 109 -0.12 -3.06 0.86
N PHE A 110 0.87 -3.09 -0.04
CA PHE A 110 1.72 -4.27 -0.25
C PHE A 110 2.56 -4.63 0.97
N LEU A 111 2.78 -3.67 1.88
CA LEU A 111 3.48 -3.88 3.15
C LEU A 111 2.77 -4.85 4.10
N GLN A 112 1.50 -5.15 3.85
CA GLN A 112 0.67 -6.04 4.66
C GLN A 112 0.00 -7.14 3.82
N CYS A 113 0.56 -7.44 2.64
CA CYS A 113 0.11 -8.60 1.87
C CYS A 113 0.60 -9.90 2.54
N SER A 114 -0.33 -10.79 2.86
CA SER A 114 -0.07 -12.16 3.29
C SER A 114 -0.32 -13.17 2.16
N HIS A 115 0.47 -14.25 2.12
CA HIS A 115 0.18 -15.46 1.35
C HIS A 115 -0.88 -16.34 2.03
N ARG A 116 -1.25 -16.06 3.30
CA ARG A 116 -2.28 -16.81 4.03
C ARG A 116 -3.65 -16.32 3.61
N TRP A 117 -4.46 -17.21 3.07
CA TRP A 117 -5.86 -16.97 2.83
C TRP A 117 -6.66 -17.14 4.14
N PRO A 118 -7.64 -16.27 4.44
CA PRO A 118 -7.99 -15.03 3.73
C PRO A 118 -7.06 -13.86 4.09
N ASN A 119 -6.55 -13.16 3.08
CA ASN A 119 -5.90 -11.83 3.26
C ASN A 119 -6.94 -10.71 3.46
N VAL A 120 -8.14 -11.10 3.89
CA VAL A 120 -9.37 -10.33 3.71
C VAL A 120 -9.65 -9.64 5.04
N TYR A 121 -9.51 -8.33 5.06
CA TYR A 121 -9.93 -7.43 6.14
C TYR A 121 -9.06 -7.28 7.39
N GLU A 122 -7.77 -7.65 7.35
CA GLU A 122 -6.91 -7.28 8.49
C GLU A 122 -6.84 -5.74 8.62
N PRO A 123 -6.97 -5.19 9.84
CA PRO A 123 -6.75 -3.77 10.08
C PRO A 123 -5.27 -3.42 9.84
N GLU A 124 -4.95 -2.13 9.83
CA GLU A 124 -3.57 -1.66 9.67
C GLU A 124 -2.64 -2.32 10.69
N ARG A 125 -1.66 -3.10 10.20
CA ARG A 125 -0.67 -3.80 11.03
C ARG A 125 0.75 -3.36 10.71
N ASP A 126 1.65 -3.72 11.62
CA ASP A 126 3.09 -3.53 11.46
C ASP A 126 3.59 -4.32 10.23
N PRO A 127 4.21 -3.66 9.25
CA PRO A 127 4.75 -4.30 8.04
C PRO A 127 5.75 -5.43 8.31
N ILE A 128 6.45 -5.40 9.45
CA ILE A 128 7.55 -6.33 9.72
C ILE A 128 7.10 -7.79 9.72
N VAL A 129 5.86 -8.04 10.13
CA VAL A 129 5.25 -9.38 10.19
C VAL A 129 5.04 -9.98 8.79
N PHE A 130 4.88 -9.13 7.78
CA PHE A 130 4.60 -9.54 6.39
C PHE A 130 5.83 -9.51 5.50
N ARG A 131 6.99 -9.09 6.01
CA ARG A 131 8.23 -8.95 5.23
C ARG A 131 8.60 -10.19 4.39
N PRO A 132 8.46 -11.44 4.87
CA PRO A 132 8.73 -12.62 4.05
C PRO A 132 7.74 -12.84 2.90
N GLN A 133 6.61 -12.15 2.93
CA GLN A 133 5.45 -12.33 2.06
C GLN A 133 5.22 -11.14 1.13
N TRP A 134 6.08 -10.12 1.20
CA TRP A 134 5.98 -8.95 0.34
C TRP A 134 6.07 -9.36 -1.13
N PRO A 135 5.06 -9.00 -1.96
CA PRO A 135 5.06 -9.39 -3.38
C PRO A 135 6.21 -8.75 -4.15
N PHE A 136 6.67 -7.57 -3.71
CA PHE A 136 7.75 -6.80 -4.32
C PHE A 136 8.76 -6.39 -3.25
N PRO A 137 9.71 -7.26 -2.87
CA PRO A 137 10.57 -7.07 -1.70
C PRO A 137 11.34 -5.75 -1.68
N GLU A 138 11.94 -5.36 -2.81
CA GLU A 138 12.77 -4.15 -2.92
C GLU A 138 11.94 -2.87 -2.81
N TYR A 139 10.82 -2.81 -3.53
CA TYR A 139 9.89 -1.68 -3.43
C TYR A 139 9.27 -1.58 -2.04
N CYS A 140 8.81 -2.70 -1.48
CA CYS A 140 8.24 -2.75 -0.13
C CYS A 140 9.28 -2.36 0.93
N ALA A 141 10.54 -2.79 0.79
CA ALA A 141 11.61 -2.36 1.69
C ALA A 141 11.79 -0.84 1.68
N SER A 142 11.80 -0.21 0.49
CA SER A 142 11.93 1.25 0.38
C SER A 142 10.76 1.99 1.04
N LYS A 143 9.53 1.48 0.90
CA LYS A 143 8.33 2.06 1.56
C LYS A 143 8.34 1.84 3.06
N TYR A 144 8.78 0.67 3.52
CA TYR A 144 8.91 0.38 4.95
C TYR A 144 9.94 1.30 5.63
N GLU A 145 11.09 1.52 5.00
CA GLU A 145 12.08 2.47 5.53
C GLU A 145 11.55 3.91 5.53
N ALA A 146 10.79 4.31 4.51
CA ALA A 146 10.09 5.61 4.51
C ALA A 146 9.07 5.72 5.67
N GLU A 147 8.25 4.69 5.93
CA GLU A 147 7.34 4.66 7.07
C GLU A 147 8.10 4.77 8.40
N LYS A 148 9.26 4.12 8.53
CA LYS A 148 10.11 4.21 9.72
C LYS A 148 10.71 5.60 9.93
N LEU A 149 11.22 6.23 8.88
CA LEU A 149 11.75 7.59 8.95
C LEU A 149 10.69 8.55 9.47
N VAL A 150 9.50 8.50 8.89
CA VAL A 150 8.38 9.36 9.30
C VAL A 150 7.90 9.01 10.71
N LYS A 151 7.82 7.72 11.06
CA LYS A 151 7.48 7.28 12.42
C LYS A 151 8.50 7.77 13.46
N SER A 152 9.77 7.91 13.10
CA SER A 152 10.81 8.44 14.00
C SER A 152 10.84 9.97 14.10
N ALA A 153 10.23 10.68 13.14
CA ALA A 153 10.20 12.14 13.13
C ALA A 153 9.22 12.70 14.18
N SER A 154 9.45 13.93 14.64
CA SER A 154 8.62 14.61 15.65
C SER A 154 7.40 15.35 15.06
N ILE A 155 7.05 15.10 13.80
CA ILE A 155 5.95 15.78 13.10
C ILE A 155 4.64 14.99 13.16
N ASP A 156 3.51 15.70 13.27
CA ASP A 156 2.19 15.09 13.11
C ASP A 156 2.07 14.48 11.71
N CYS A 157 1.65 13.23 11.62
CA CYS A 157 1.65 12.52 10.35
C CYS A 157 0.55 11.47 10.20
N TYR A 158 -0.03 11.43 8.99
CA TYR A 158 -0.79 10.28 8.52
C TYR A 158 -0.05 9.54 7.40
N ILE A 159 0.04 8.23 7.52
CA ILE A 159 0.50 7.35 6.44
C ILE A 159 -0.74 6.84 5.69
N VAL A 160 -0.80 7.07 4.39
CA VAL A 160 -1.90 6.62 3.53
C VAL A 160 -1.40 5.47 2.67
N ARG A 161 -1.83 4.24 3.01
CA ARG A 161 -1.60 3.03 2.20
C ARG A 161 -2.70 2.92 1.14
N SER A 162 -2.46 3.52 -0.03
CA SER A 162 -3.43 3.50 -1.14
C SER A 162 -3.25 2.25 -1.99
N VAL A 163 -4.37 1.58 -2.33
CA VAL A 163 -4.37 0.57 -3.40
C VAL A 163 -3.92 1.17 -4.74
N PRO A 164 -3.46 0.34 -5.69
CA PRO A 164 -3.14 0.83 -7.04
C PRO A 164 -4.31 1.60 -7.64
N THR A 165 -4.01 2.68 -8.35
CA THR A 165 -5.03 3.60 -8.86
C THR A 165 -5.23 3.48 -10.36
N TYR A 166 -6.45 3.77 -10.81
CA TYR A 166 -6.81 3.92 -12.22
C TYR A 166 -7.57 5.24 -12.41
N GLY A 167 -7.59 5.78 -13.64
CA GLY A 167 -8.20 7.08 -13.87
C GLY A 167 -7.88 7.71 -15.22
N GLU A 168 -8.48 8.86 -15.48
CA GLU A 168 -8.13 9.70 -16.62
C GLU A 168 -6.68 10.16 -16.50
N GLY A 169 -5.94 10.13 -17.62
CA GLY A 169 -4.52 10.45 -17.63
C GLY A 169 -3.61 9.30 -17.21
N ASP A 170 -4.14 8.13 -16.86
CA ASP A 170 -3.36 6.93 -16.58
C ASP A 170 -2.52 6.51 -17.79
N ASN A 171 -1.22 6.33 -17.56
CA ASN A 171 -0.22 6.00 -18.55
C ASN A 171 0.69 4.84 -18.12
N CYS A 172 0.47 4.26 -16.93
CA CYS A 172 1.41 3.33 -16.29
C CYS A 172 0.71 2.40 -15.29
N SER A 173 -0.41 1.80 -15.67
CA SER A 173 -1.14 0.81 -14.85
C SER A 173 -1.26 -0.54 -15.56
N ILE A 174 -1.72 -1.56 -14.83
CA ILE A 174 -2.04 -2.86 -15.43
C ILE A 174 -3.05 -2.73 -16.58
N LEU A 175 -3.96 -1.76 -16.54
CA LEU A 175 -4.93 -1.53 -17.61
C LEU A 175 -4.24 -1.03 -18.88
N THR A 176 -3.25 -0.15 -18.75
CA THR A 176 -2.47 0.32 -19.90
C THR A 176 -1.60 -0.79 -20.47
N ASP A 177 -1.05 -1.65 -19.61
CA ASP A 177 -0.26 -2.83 -20.03
C ASP A 177 -1.11 -3.81 -20.82
N LEU A 178 -2.33 -4.13 -20.34
CA LEU A 178 -3.27 -5.00 -21.03
C LEU A 178 -3.72 -4.43 -22.39
N ILE A 179 -3.89 -3.11 -22.48
CA ILE A 179 -4.16 -2.44 -23.76
C ILE A 179 -2.95 -2.54 -24.69
N TYR A 180 -1.73 -2.38 -24.18
CA TYR A 180 -0.52 -2.53 -24.99
C TYR A 180 -0.37 -3.96 -25.53
N LEU A 181 -0.60 -4.96 -24.67
CA LEU A 181 -0.47 -6.38 -25.01
C LEU A 181 -1.62 -6.91 -25.88
N SER A 182 -2.70 -6.13 -26.04
CA SER A 182 -3.78 -6.49 -26.96
C SER A 182 -3.27 -6.52 -28.40
N ASN A 183 -3.53 -7.58 -29.18
CA ASN A 183 -3.34 -7.48 -30.63
C ASN A 183 -4.30 -6.42 -31.18
N ASP A 184 -4.01 -5.72 -32.29
CA ASP A 184 -4.60 -4.42 -32.68
C ASP A 184 -6.15 -4.31 -32.70
N LYS A 185 -6.87 -5.40 -32.44
CA LYS A 185 -8.33 -5.45 -32.21
C LYS A 185 -8.79 -6.42 -31.10
N THR A 186 -7.91 -7.19 -30.46
CA THR A 186 -8.28 -8.24 -29.51
C THR A 186 -7.44 -8.20 -28.23
N VAL A 187 -8.11 -8.09 -27.09
CA VAL A 187 -7.50 -8.21 -25.77
C VAL A 187 -7.55 -9.68 -25.36
N LEU A 188 -6.37 -10.30 -25.21
CA LEU A 188 -6.25 -11.68 -24.76
C LEU A 188 -6.46 -11.74 -23.25
N SER A 189 -7.38 -12.59 -22.80
CA SER A 189 -7.64 -12.81 -21.39
C SER A 189 -6.65 -13.83 -20.85
N LEU A 190 -5.86 -13.44 -19.86
CA LEU A 190 -5.00 -14.32 -19.08
C LEU A 190 -5.69 -14.60 -17.74
N GLY A 191 -5.92 -15.86 -17.39
CA GLY A 191 -6.57 -16.17 -16.11
C GLY A 191 -7.35 -17.46 -16.17
N ASP A 192 -7.53 -18.06 -15.00
CA ASP A 192 -8.39 -19.23 -14.79
C ASP A 192 -9.68 -18.82 -14.06
N ASP A 193 -10.13 -17.56 -14.26
CA ASP A 193 -11.17 -16.86 -13.47
C ASP A 193 -10.89 -16.82 -11.96
N ASP A 194 -9.62 -17.00 -11.61
CA ASP A 194 -9.06 -16.91 -10.27
C ASP A 194 -8.26 -15.61 -10.14
N GLY A 195 -8.02 -15.17 -8.90
CA GLY A 195 -7.31 -13.92 -8.60
C GLY A 195 -8.22 -12.70 -8.53
N HIS A 196 -8.15 -12.01 -7.39
CA HIS A 196 -8.98 -10.86 -7.08
C HIS A 196 -8.10 -9.72 -6.62
N MET A 197 -8.13 -8.62 -7.37
CA MET A 197 -7.32 -7.46 -7.12
C MET A 197 -8.22 -6.25 -6.85
N GLN A 198 -7.91 -5.51 -5.79
CA GLN A 198 -8.56 -4.24 -5.51
C GLN A 198 -7.68 -3.08 -6.04
N MET A 199 -8.28 -2.24 -6.89
CA MET A 199 -7.76 -0.92 -7.26
C MET A 199 -8.78 0.14 -6.85
N ALA A 200 -8.39 1.41 -6.88
CA ALA A 200 -9.30 2.53 -6.62
C ALA A 200 -9.22 3.60 -7.71
N TYR A 201 -10.33 4.28 -7.95
CA TYR A 201 -10.34 5.45 -8.81
C TYR A 201 -9.53 6.58 -8.18
N ALA A 202 -8.58 7.15 -8.93
CA ALA A 202 -7.67 8.19 -8.43
C ALA A 202 -8.40 9.43 -7.88
N GLY A 203 -9.58 9.76 -8.43
CA GLY A 203 -10.43 10.83 -7.88
C GLY A 203 -11.02 10.50 -6.51
N ASN A 204 -11.44 9.26 -6.26
CA ASN A 204 -11.91 8.84 -4.93
C ASN A 204 -10.77 8.88 -3.90
N VAL A 205 -9.57 8.44 -4.29
CA VAL A 205 -8.38 8.58 -3.44
C VAL A 205 -8.07 10.05 -3.13
N SER A 206 -8.31 10.97 -4.07
CA SER A 206 -8.14 12.41 -3.87
C SER A 206 -9.07 12.96 -2.79
N VAL A 207 -10.31 12.47 -2.72
CA VAL A 207 -11.27 12.79 -1.66
C VAL A 207 -10.76 12.29 -0.31
N ALA A 208 -10.27 11.04 -0.24
CA ALA A 208 -9.68 10.49 0.98
C ALA A 208 -8.49 11.31 1.49
N LEU A 209 -7.60 11.72 0.57
CA LEU A 209 -6.46 12.58 0.88
C LEU A 209 -6.91 13.93 1.42
N TRP A 210 -7.94 14.54 0.84
CA TRP A 210 -8.49 15.80 1.34
C TRP A 210 -9.09 15.65 2.75
N SER A 211 -9.88 14.61 2.99
CA SER A 211 -10.40 14.29 4.32
C SER A 211 -9.28 14.11 5.34
N ALA A 212 -8.20 13.43 4.95
CA ALA A 212 -7.00 13.29 5.78
C ALA A 212 -6.34 14.65 6.08
N VAL A 213 -6.22 15.55 5.10
CA VAL A 213 -5.69 16.91 5.30
C VAL A 213 -6.54 17.68 6.32
N CYS A 214 -7.85 17.71 6.12
CA CYS A 214 -8.77 18.42 7.01
C CYS A 214 -8.72 17.87 8.44
N ARG A 215 -8.71 16.54 8.60
CA ARG A 215 -8.67 15.91 9.91
C ARG A 215 -7.33 16.17 10.61
N LEU A 216 -6.21 16.00 9.91
CA LEU A 216 -4.88 16.25 10.47
C LEU A 216 -4.75 17.70 10.93
N LEU A 217 -5.15 18.66 10.09
CA LEU A 217 -5.15 20.08 10.46
C LEU A 217 -6.03 20.38 11.67
N SER A 218 -7.24 19.81 11.73
CA SER A 218 -8.14 20.00 12.86
C SER A 218 -7.52 19.54 14.17
N GLN A 219 -6.90 18.35 14.17
CA GLN A 219 -6.28 17.78 15.37
C GLN A 219 -4.97 18.48 15.73
N SER A 220 -4.18 18.89 14.74
CA SER A 220 -2.95 19.65 14.97
C SER A 220 -3.23 21.05 15.52
N THR A 221 -4.41 21.63 15.27
CA THR A 221 -4.76 22.98 15.75
C THR A 221 -5.65 23.00 17.00
N SER A 222 -6.41 21.94 17.28
CA SER A 222 -7.24 21.82 18.48
C SER A 222 -6.41 21.37 19.69
N LEU A 223 -6.25 22.22 20.70
CA LEU A 223 -5.47 21.92 21.90
C LEU A 223 -6.25 21.16 23.00
N ASP A 224 -7.58 21.02 22.95
CA ASP A 224 -8.35 20.58 24.15
C ASP A 224 -9.65 19.77 23.90
N LEU A 225 -9.84 19.08 22.76
CA LEU A 225 -11.08 18.31 22.49
C LEU A 225 -10.90 16.80 22.24
N ASN A 226 -9.67 16.29 22.17
CA ASN A 226 -9.40 14.92 21.72
C ASN A 226 -9.50 13.84 22.80
N GLU A 227 -9.43 14.17 24.10
CA GLU A 227 -9.53 13.15 25.16
C GLU A 227 -10.90 12.47 25.19
N SER A 228 -11.98 13.21 24.93
CA SER A 228 -13.35 12.66 24.94
C SER A 228 -13.66 11.82 23.69
N PHE A 229 -13.01 12.06 22.56
CA PHE A 229 -13.31 11.37 21.30
C PHE A 229 -12.45 10.12 21.10
N ASP A 230 -11.21 10.12 21.61
CA ASP A 230 -10.31 8.97 21.52
C ASP A 230 -10.81 7.80 22.39
N ASP A 231 -11.42 8.09 23.54
CA ASP A 231 -12.02 7.07 24.42
C ASP A 231 -13.28 6.45 23.80
N GLU A 232 -14.21 7.27 23.27
CA GLU A 232 -15.40 6.77 22.57
C GLU A 232 -15.04 5.98 21.29
N LEU A 233 -14.00 6.40 20.57
CA LEU A 233 -13.53 5.71 19.36
C LEU A 233 -12.84 4.40 19.67
N ASN A 234 -12.00 4.34 20.71
CA ASN A 234 -11.40 3.09 21.17
C ASN A 234 -12.48 2.10 21.63
N ASP A 235 -13.52 2.57 22.31
CA ASP A 235 -14.66 1.73 22.69
C ASP A 235 -15.43 1.21 21.48
N LEU A 236 -15.65 2.04 20.45
CA LEU A 236 -16.28 1.63 19.20
C LEU A 236 -15.45 0.62 18.40
N LEU A 237 -14.14 0.84 18.28
CA LEU A 237 -13.23 -0.07 17.57
C LEU A 237 -13.09 -1.41 18.31
N THR A 238 -12.99 -1.37 19.64
CA THR A 238 -12.94 -2.58 20.47
C THR A 238 -14.27 -3.34 20.43
N SER A 239 -15.40 -2.62 20.42
CA SER A 239 -16.73 -3.21 20.26
C SER A 239 -16.91 -3.86 18.89
N ALA A 240 -16.44 -3.21 17.81
CA ALA A 240 -16.45 -3.77 16.46
C ALA A 240 -15.57 -5.02 16.35
N GLU A 241 -14.37 -5.00 16.94
CA GLU A 241 -13.47 -6.15 16.98
C GLU A 241 -14.08 -7.33 17.76
N ASN A 242 -14.72 -7.05 18.90
CA ASN A 242 -15.38 -8.07 19.72
C ASN A 242 -16.61 -8.66 19.04
N SER A 243 -17.42 -7.83 18.35
CA SER A 243 -18.58 -8.29 17.59
C SER A 243 -18.17 -9.22 16.45
N PHE A 244 -17.03 -8.93 15.80
CA PHE A 244 -16.43 -9.79 14.78
C PHE A 244 -15.95 -11.13 15.33
N ARG A 245 -15.29 -11.13 16.50
CA ARG A 245 -14.88 -12.37 17.18
C ARG A 245 -16.09 -13.21 17.58
N TYR A 246 -17.19 -12.57 17.97
CA TYR A 246 -18.42 -13.25 18.36
C TYR A 246 -19.11 -13.95 17.17
N GLN A 247 -19.13 -13.32 15.98
CA GLN A 247 -19.59 -13.95 14.75
C GLN A 247 -18.72 -15.16 14.36
N GLN A 248 -17.39 -15.04 14.50
CA GLN A 248 -16.47 -16.15 14.23
C GLN A 248 -16.63 -17.34 15.20
N SER A 249 -17.03 -17.09 16.45
CA SER A 249 -17.31 -18.15 17.42
C SER A 249 -18.69 -18.79 17.24
N ASN A 250 -19.68 -18.02 16.79
CA ASN A 250 -21.01 -18.57 16.50
C ASN A 250 -21.01 -19.43 15.23
N ASP A 251 -20.24 -19.07 14.20
CA ASP A 251 -20.06 -19.92 13.01
C ASP A 251 -19.38 -21.27 13.34
N LYS A 252 -18.62 -21.36 14.43
CA LYS A 252 -18.07 -22.63 14.94
C LYS A 252 -19.02 -23.42 15.84
N CYS A 253 -20.06 -22.79 16.38
CA CYS A 253 -21.04 -23.40 17.27
C CYS A 253 -22.32 -23.83 16.53
N GLU A 254 -22.68 -23.17 15.43
CA GLU A 254 -23.90 -23.48 14.67
C GLU A 254 -23.78 -24.73 13.76
N ASP A 255 -22.57 -25.20 13.46
CA ASP A 255 -22.37 -26.48 12.74
C ASP A 255 -22.78 -27.72 13.56
N ASN A 256 -23.04 -27.59 14.86
CA ASN A 256 -23.39 -28.72 15.74
C ASN A 256 -24.84 -28.77 16.20
N ASN A 257 -25.73 -27.85 15.81
CA ASN A 257 -27.13 -27.92 16.23
C ASN A 257 -28.09 -27.17 15.29
N LYS A 258 -28.57 -27.84 14.23
CA LYS A 258 -30.00 -28.13 13.97
C LYS A 258 -30.29 -28.41 12.50
N SER A 259 -30.90 -29.57 12.31
CA SER A 259 -31.86 -29.89 11.26
C SER A 259 -33.03 -28.89 11.21
N GLY A 260 -33.41 -28.45 10.02
CA GLY A 260 -34.67 -27.73 9.80
C GLY A 260 -34.63 -26.78 8.61
N LEU A 261 -35.31 -27.17 7.52
CA LEU A 261 -35.60 -26.36 6.34
C LEU A 261 -36.01 -24.92 6.68
N TYR A 262 -35.43 -23.95 5.97
CA TYR A 262 -36.18 -22.91 5.26
C TYR A 262 -35.46 -22.58 3.95
N ALA A 263 -36.19 -22.76 2.85
CA ALA A 263 -35.74 -22.47 1.51
C ALA A 263 -35.77 -20.95 1.26
N ILE A 264 -34.61 -20.37 0.95
CA ILE A 264 -34.53 -19.11 0.20
C ILE A 264 -34.08 -19.50 -1.20
N LYS A 265 -35.00 -19.34 -2.16
CA LYS A 265 -34.70 -19.40 -3.59
C LYS A 265 -34.00 -18.11 -3.97
N GLU A 266 -32.71 -18.15 -4.22
CA GLU A 266 -32.05 -17.21 -5.13
C GLU A 266 -31.14 -18.01 -6.06
N GLU A 267 -31.39 -17.83 -7.36
CA GLU A 267 -30.69 -18.43 -8.47
C GLU A 267 -29.28 -17.80 -8.56
N ASP A 268 -28.28 -18.49 -8.03
CA ASP A 268 -26.86 -18.20 -8.30
C ASP A 268 -26.11 -19.54 -8.51
N GLU A 269 -26.04 -19.98 -9.77
CA GLU A 269 -25.41 -21.24 -10.22
C GLU A 269 -23.87 -21.29 -10.06
N ASN A 270 -23.26 -20.50 -9.16
CA ASN A 270 -21.79 -20.47 -8.97
C ASN A 270 -21.31 -20.96 -7.60
N LEU A 271 -22.20 -21.45 -6.72
CA LEU A 271 -21.81 -22.02 -5.43
C LEU A 271 -21.47 -23.52 -5.46
N GLU A 272 -21.92 -24.28 -6.47
CA GLU A 272 -21.64 -25.72 -6.56
C GLU A 272 -20.21 -26.05 -7.00
N GLY A 273 -19.59 -25.20 -7.82
CA GLY A 273 -18.16 -25.31 -8.15
C GLY A 273 -17.25 -25.06 -6.95
N TYR A 274 -17.75 -24.36 -5.94
CA TYR A 274 -17.04 -23.97 -4.72
C TYR A 274 -16.92 -25.12 -3.70
N ARG A 275 -17.88 -26.05 -3.66
CA ARG A 275 -17.83 -27.22 -2.73
C ARG A 275 -17.10 -28.42 -3.33
N ALA A 276 -17.14 -28.60 -4.65
CA ALA A 276 -16.64 -29.82 -5.29
C ALA A 276 -15.10 -29.99 -5.30
N ARG A 277 -14.32 -28.94 -5.05
CA ARG A 277 -12.84 -29.00 -5.07
C ARG A 277 -12.16 -29.09 -3.71
N HIS A 278 -12.94 -29.14 -2.61
CA HIS A 278 -12.42 -29.21 -1.25
C HIS A 278 -12.04 -30.63 -0.76
N ASN A 279 -12.08 -31.66 -1.61
CA ASN A 279 -11.82 -33.05 -1.22
C ASN A 279 -10.50 -33.67 -1.74
N THR A 280 -9.60 -32.92 -2.38
CA THR A 280 -8.43 -33.54 -3.05
C THR A 280 -7.04 -33.10 -2.60
N VAL A 281 -6.89 -32.35 -1.49
CA VAL A 281 -5.54 -32.10 -0.93
C VAL A 281 -5.55 -32.16 0.60
N ARG A 282 -5.71 -33.37 1.13
CA ARG A 282 -5.19 -33.78 2.45
C ARG A 282 -4.77 -35.24 2.32
N THR A 283 -3.46 -35.49 2.39
CA THR A 283 -2.75 -36.55 3.13
C THR A 283 -1.45 -36.93 2.40
N SER A 284 -0.33 -36.41 2.90
CA SER A 284 0.93 -37.17 2.94
C SER A 284 1.83 -36.54 4.00
N PHE A 285 1.63 -36.93 5.24
CA PHE A 285 2.72 -37.02 6.22
C PHE A 285 2.38 -38.20 7.13
N ASP A 286 2.99 -39.33 6.79
CA ASP A 286 3.11 -40.49 7.67
C ASP A 286 3.97 -40.09 8.88
N GLY A 287 3.52 -40.53 10.04
CA GLY A 287 4.15 -40.31 11.32
C GLY A 287 3.45 -41.17 12.36
N ASP A 288 3.53 -42.49 12.17
CA ASP A 288 3.16 -43.50 13.14
C ASP A 288 3.86 -43.22 14.48
N CYS A 289 3.08 -43.16 15.55
CA CYS A 289 3.43 -43.77 16.84
C CYS A 289 2.16 -43.93 17.67
N ASP A 290 1.83 -45.19 17.89
CA ASP A 290 0.65 -45.70 18.55
C ASP A 290 0.51 -45.32 20.04
N SER A 291 -0.76 -45.27 20.41
CA SER A 291 -1.39 -45.43 21.71
C SER A 291 -0.58 -45.99 22.90
N LYS A 292 -0.88 -45.44 24.10
CA LYS A 292 -1.51 -46.23 25.18
C LYS A 292 -2.13 -45.33 26.26
N ARG A 293 -3.45 -45.52 26.45
CA ARG A 293 -4.19 -45.18 27.66
C ARG A 293 -3.83 -46.19 28.76
N GLY A 294 -3.88 -45.75 30.02
CA GLY A 294 -4.24 -46.64 31.12
C GLY A 294 -3.62 -46.32 32.48
N CYS A 295 -4.51 -45.95 33.40
CA CYS A 295 -4.53 -46.27 34.83
C CYS A 295 -3.89 -45.31 35.85
N ASP A 296 -4.74 -44.98 36.82
CA ASP A 296 -4.56 -44.30 38.08
C ASP A 296 -3.42 -44.86 38.94
N GLU A 297 -2.84 -44.00 39.80
CA GLU A 297 -2.78 -44.24 41.24
C GLU A 297 -2.28 -43.00 42.00
N ASN A 298 -2.97 -42.68 43.09
CA ASN A 298 -2.65 -41.63 44.07
C ASN A 298 -1.34 -41.93 44.83
N LEU A 299 -0.64 -40.89 45.33
CA LEU A 299 -0.01 -40.86 46.67
C LEU A 299 0.55 -39.46 47.03
N THR A 300 -0.09 -38.86 48.07
CA THR A 300 0.41 -38.09 49.24
C THR A 300 1.57 -37.07 49.15
N GLU A 301 1.30 -35.82 49.58
CA GLU A 301 1.87 -35.04 50.74
C GLU A 301 3.34 -34.59 50.54
N GLU A 302 3.80 -33.33 50.73
CA GLU A 302 3.77 -32.34 51.84
C GLU A 302 4.07 -30.92 51.24
N ILE A 303 3.43 -29.79 51.60
CA ILE A 303 3.73 -28.80 52.69
C ILE A 303 5.21 -28.30 52.65
N ASP A 304 5.56 -27.04 52.30
CA ASP A 304 5.51 -25.74 53.02
C ASP A 304 5.71 -24.58 51.99
N VAL A 305 5.09 -23.38 51.99
CA VAL A 305 4.85 -22.31 52.98
C VAL A 305 6.02 -21.29 53.13
N PHE A 306 5.84 -20.12 52.49
CA PHE A 306 6.37 -18.74 52.79
C PHE A 306 7.90 -18.50 52.59
N ASP A 307 8.42 -17.32 52.21
CA ASP A 307 7.91 -15.95 52.29
C ASP A 307 8.65 -14.97 51.34
N ASN A 308 8.02 -13.80 51.13
CA ASN A 308 8.54 -12.59 50.49
C ASN A 308 9.70 -11.96 51.27
N GLU A 309 10.55 -11.15 50.60
CA GLU A 309 10.82 -9.76 51.05
C GLU A 309 11.59 -8.90 50.03
N ASN A 310 11.13 -7.64 49.92
CA ASN A 310 11.73 -6.54 49.18
C ASN A 310 13.02 -6.04 49.85
N THR A 311 14.01 -5.58 49.09
CA THR A 311 14.88 -4.47 49.55
C THR A 311 15.54 -3.70 48.40
N THR A 312 15.23 -2.41 48.32
CA THR A 312 15.98 -1.33 47.67
C THR A 312 17.21 -0.95 48.51
N VAL A 313 18.30 -0.45 47.89
CA VAL A 313 19.09 0.76 48.25
C VAL A 313 20.54 0.78 47.69
N GLN A 314 20.83 1.86 46.96
CA GLN A 314 22.06 2.68 46.79
C GLN A 314 23.41 2.16 46.22
N ILE A 315 23.74 2.73 45.04
CA ILE A 315 24.92 3.55 44.67
C ILE A 315 26.23 3.32 45.45
N THR A 316 27.28 2.95 44.70
CA THR A 316 28.63 3.50 44.92
C THR A 316 29.44 3.59 43.63
N SER A 317 30.14 4.70 43.51
CA SER A 317 31.01 5.18 42.45
C SER A 317 32.34 4.42 42.32
N GLY A 318 32.82 4.21 41.10
CA GLY A 318 34.19 3.78 40.83
C GLY A 318 34.59 4.01 39.37
N ASN A 319 35.31 5.10 39.11
CA ASN A 319 35.94 5.42 37.83
C ASN A 319 37.00 4.38 37.44
N THR A 320 37.01 3.96 36.18
CA THR A 320 38.27 3.69 35.47
C THR A 320 38.10 3.95 33.98
N GLU A 321 38.75 5.01 33.51
CA GLU A 321 38.91 5.36 32.11
C GLU A 321 39.75 4.30 31.37
N LYS A 322 39.36 3.96 30.13
CA LYS A 322 40.26 3.94 28.96
C LYS A 322 39.51 3.79 27.63
N ARG A 323 39.47 4.93 26.92
CA ARG A 323 39.45 5.19 25.46
C ARG A 323 39.26 4.03 24.47
N GLY A 324 38.30 4.22 23.56
CA GLY A 324 38.61 4.33 22.13
C GLY A 324 37.62 3.69 21.14
N ALA A 325 36.61 4.44 20.69
CA ALA A 325 36.10 4.43 19.31
C ALA A 325 35.06 5.56 19.13
N HIS A 326 35.34 6.52 18.24
CA HIS A 326 34.47 7.64 17.92
C HIS A 326 33.24 7.16 17.12
N ASN A 327 32.08 7.08 17.78
CA ASN A 327 30.78 7.24 17.14
C ASN A 327 30.34 8.69 17.40
N ALA A 328 30.16 9.46 16.32
CA ALA A 328 29.61 10.80 16.40
C ALA A 328 28.09 10.71 16.57
N ASP A 329 27.65 10.50 17.81
CA ASP A 329 26.27 10.74 18.21
C ASP A 329 26.03 12.26 18.21
N PHE A 330 25.25 12.72 17.22
CA PHE A 330 24.72 14.08 17.22
C PHE A 330 23.61 14.17 18.27
N SER A 331 23.96 14.60 19.48
CA SER A 331 22.98 15.00 20.50
C SER A 331 22.39 16.35 20.11
N ILE A 332 21.20 16.35 19.52
CA ILE A 332 20.35 17.53 19.47
C ILE A 332 19.94 17.84 20.91
N ILE A 333 20.13 19.10 21.30
CA ILE A 333 19.84 19.65 22.62
C ILE A 333 18.42 19.26 23.06
N ASN A 334 18.33 18.41 24.08
CA ASN A 334 17.11 18.18 24.84
C ASN A 334 16.89 19.37 25.77
N ASP A 335 16.20 20.40 25.28
CA ASP A 335 15.53 21.38 26.16
C ASP A 335 14.30 20.71 26.79
N ALA A 336 14.55 19.89 27.80
CA ALA A 336 13.57 19.08 28.52
C ALA A 336 12.70 19.88 29.52
N THR A 337 12.51 21.19 29.33
CA THR A 337 11.78 22.04 30.29
C THR A 337 10.66 22.88 29.70
N PHE A 338 10.29 22.68 28.43
CA PHE A 338 9.08 23.27 27.83
C PHE A 338 8.35 22.29 26.88
N SER A 339 7.70 21.26 27.41
CA SER A 339 6.55 20.66 26.72
C SER A 339 5.65 19.92 27.70
N ASN A 340 4.58 20.59 28.14
CA ASN A 340 3.39 19.87 28.54
C ASN A 340 2.83 19.16 27.29
N GLY A 341 3.17 17.88 27.12
CA GLY A 341 2.23 16.81 26.82
C GLY A 341 1.38 16.85 25.54
N LYS A 342 1.74 17.53 24.45
CA LYS A 342 1.02 17.29 23.18
C LYS A 342 1.42 15.93 22.61
N LYS A 343 0.56 14.93 22.77
CA LYS A 343 0.70 13.62 22.12
C LYS A 343 0.73 13.84 20.61
N ARG A 344 1.85 13.46 19.98
CA ARG A 344 2.03 13.52 18.53
C ARG A 344 0.93 12.70 17.84
N ILE A 345 0.37 13.24 16.77
CA ILE A 345 -0.59 12.52 15.93
C ILE A 345 0.19 11.64 14.96
N PHE A 346 0.00 10.33 15.05
CA PHE A 346 0.58 9.37 14.10
C PHE A 346 -0.40 8.24 13.84
N GLU A 347 -0.93 8.18 12.62
CA GLU A 347 -1.90 7.15 12.23
C GLU A 347 -1.61 6.60 10.83
N ILE A 348 -1.98 5.34 10.62
CA ILE A 348 -1.94 4.68 9.31
C ILE A 348 -3.38 4.46 8.85
N PHE A 349 -3.66 4.78 7.58
CA PHE A 349 -4.96 4.58 6.94
C PHE A 349 -4.81 3.80 5.65
N LEU A 350 -5.67 2.80 5.48
CA LEU A 350 -5.89 2.13 4.21
C LEU A 350 -6.98 2.82 3.41
N VAL A 351 -6.66 3.14 2.15
CA VAL A 351 -7.58 3.80 1.23
C VAL A 351 -7.83 2.91 0.03
N ASN A 352 -9.11 2.61 -0.19
CA ASN A 352 -9.65 1.94 -1.36
C ASN A 352 -11.03 2.54 -1.71
N ASP A 353 -11.73 1.98 -2.69
CA ASP A 353 -13.12 2.33 -3.00
C ASP A 353 -13.98 1.08 -3.20
N GLU A 354 -15.25 1.29 -3.57
CA GLU A 354 -16.26 0.25 -3.81
C GLU A 354 -16.06 -0.53 -5.12
N THR A 355 -14.83 -0.58 -5.65
CA THR A 355 -14.51 -1.39 -6.83
C THR A 355 -14.87 -2.87 -6.60
N PRO A 356 -15.60 -3.52 -7.54
CA PRO A 356 -15.94 -4.93 -7.45
C PRO A 356 -14.72 -5.82 -7.27
N LYS A 357 -14.82 -6.69 -6.27
CA LYS A 357 -13.86 -7.74 -5.96
C LYS A 357 -14.03 -8.89 -6.96
N LYS A 358 -13.48 -8.75 -8.16
CA LYS A 358 -13.43 -9.75 -9.22
C LYS A 358 -12.08 -9.69 -9.94
N THR A 359 -11.87 -10.58 -10.91
CA THR A 359 -10.68 -10.54 -11.77
C THR A 359 -10.56 -9.22 -12.52
N VAL A 360 -9.33 -8.81 -12.89
CA VAL A 360 -9.07 -7.55 -13.61
C VAL A 360 -9.92 -7.43 -14.88
N TYR A 361 -10.08 -8.52 -15.64
CA TYR A 361 -10.88 -8.54 -16.86
C TYR A 361 -12.38 -8.40 -16.62
N ASN A 362 -12.90 -9.02 -15.55
CA ASN A 362 -14.31 -8.95 -15.21
C ASN A 362 -14.68 -7.58 -14.62
N THR A 363 -13.81 -7.00 -13.79
CA THR A 363 -14.01 -5.67 -13.20
C THR A 363 -13.87 -4.57 -14.25
N TYR A 364 -12.80 -4.57 -15.04
CA TYR A 364 -12.46 -3.48 -15.95
C TYR A 364 -12.77 -3.74 -17.42
N GLY A 365 -13.57 -4.77 -17.72
CA GLY A 365 -13.92 -5.15 -19.09
C GLY A 365 -14.48 -3.98 -19.91
N GLN A 366 -15.23 -3.05 -19.32
CA GLN A 366 -15.75 -1.87 -20.02
C GLN A 366 -14.68 -0.84 -20.43
N LEU A 367 -13.52 -0.84 -19.76
CA LEU A 367 -12.38 0.01 -20.09
C LEU A 367 -11.46 -0.68 -21.12
N LEU A 368 -11.31 -2.00 -21.00
CA LEU A 368 -10.48 -2.83 -21.87
C LEU A 368 -11.14 -3.06 -23.24
N TYR A 369 -12.42 -3.41 -23.23
CA TYR A 369 -13.20 -3.79 -24.41
C TYR A 369 -14.07 -2.62 -24.90
N ASN A 370 -14.06 -2.38 -26.20
CA ASN A 370 -14.87 -1.38 -26.87
C ASN A 370 -15.11 -1.77 -28.34
N SER A 371 -15.78 -0.91 -29.12
CA SER A 371 -16.04 -1.19 -30.55
C SER A 371 -14.76 -1.34 -31.41
N LYS A 372 -13.60 -0.89 -30.91
CA LYS A 372 -12.29 -1.04 -31.55
C LYS A 372 -11.50 -2.25 -31.03
N ARG A 373 -11.71 -2.65 -29.78
CA ARG A 373 -11.02 -3.74 -29.07
C ARG A 373 -12.02 -4.75 -28.52
N LEU A 374 -12.04 -5.94 -29.08
CA LEU A 374 -12.92 -7.02 -28.67
C LEU A 374 -12.23 -7.91 -27.63
N ARG A 375 -13.03 -8.58 -26.79
CA ARG A 375 -12.54 -9.67 -25.94
C ARG A 375 -12.19 -10.86 -26.83
N SER A 376 -11.02 -11.45 -26.63
CA SER A 376 -10.67 -12.70 -27.31
C SER A 376 -11.64 -13.81 -26.88
N ALA A 377 -12.05 -14.66 -27.82
CA ALA A 377 -12.82 -15.88 -27.52
C ALA A 377 -11.96 -16.93 -26.80
N THR A 378 -10.64 -16.85 -26.95
CA THR A 378 -9.68 -17.70 -26.26
C THR A 378 -9.22 -17.05 -24.97
N GLN A 379 -9.28 -17.82 -23.89
CA GLN A 379 -8.71 -17.49 -22.58
C GLN A 379 -7.49 -18.39 -22.37
N LEU A 380 -6.37 -17.77 -22.01
CA LEU A 380 -5.15 -18.50 -21.70
C LEU A 380 -5.13 -18.88 -20.23
N SER A 381 -4.91 -20.17 -19.95
CA SER A 381 -4.76 -20.64 -18.58
C SER A 381 -3.55 -20.03 -17.91
N PHE A 382 -3.75 -19.47 -16.72
CA PHE A 382 -2.70 -18.73 -16.02
C PHE A 382 -1.64 -19.67 -15.45
N ILE A 383 -2.06 -20.75 -14.76
CA ILE A 383 -1.12 -21.62 -14.03
C ILE A 383 -0.01 -22.21 -14.94
N PRO A 384 -0.30 -22.82 -16.10
CA PRO A 384 0.75 -23.38 -16.95
C PRO A 384 1.70 -22.30 -17.48
N LEU A 385 1.15 -21.16 -17.91
CA LEU A 385 1.95 -20.04 -18.42
C LEU A 385 2.82 -19.42 -17.34
N TYR A 386 2.30 -19.33 -16.11
CA TYR A 386 3.03 -18.83 -14.96
C TYR A 386 4.25 -19.70 -14.66
N TYR A 387 4.12 -21.03 -14.63
CA TYR A 387 5.27 -21.91 -14.38
C TYR A 387 6.30 -21.87 -15.51
N ILE A 388 5.87 -21.78 -16.77
CA ILE A 388 6.77 -21.58 -17.91
C ILE A 388 7.54 -20.26 -17.76
N TYR A 389 6.82 -19.19 -17.43
CA TYR A 389 7.40 -17.87 -17.22
C TYR A 389 8.35 -17.84 -16.03
N LEU A 390 8.00 -18.50 -14.92
CA LEU A 390 8.83 -18.62 -13.74
C LEU A 390 10.14 -19.33 -14.06
N LEU A 391 10.08 -20.43 -14.83
CA LEU A 391 11.28 -21.12 -15.30
C LEU A 391 12.15 -20.21 -16.17
N LEU A 392 11.55 -19.50 -17.13
CA LEU A 392 12.26 -18.55 -17.98
C LEU A 392 12.92 -17.44 -17.14
N ALA A 393 12.20 -16.88 -16.18
CA ALA A 393 12.70 -15.85 -15.27
C ALA A 393 13.89 -16.36 -14.44
N MET A 394 13.82 -17.58 -13.91
CA MET A 394 14.93 -18.21 -13.19
C MET A 394 16.16 -18.40 -14.09
N VAL A 395 15.98 -18.84 -15.33
CA VAL A 395 17.08 -18.99 -16.30
C VAL A 395 17.71 -17.64 -16.63
N ILE A 396 16.90 -16.61 -16.86
CA ILE A 396 17.38 -15.25 -17.12
C ILE A 396 18.16 -14.71 -15.91
N GLN A 397 17.62 -14.84 -14.69
CA GLN A 397 18.31 -14.43 -13.47
C GLN A 397 19.62 -15.18 -13.25
N PHE A 398 19.67 -16.48 -13.56
CA PHE A 398 20.89 -17.27 -13.53
C PHE A 398 21.92 -16.77 -14.56
N ALA A 399 21.49 -16.51 -15.80
CA ALA A 399 22.35 -15.95 -16.84
C ALA A 399 22.90 -14.57 -16.46
N ILE A 400 22.09 -13.72 -15.83
CA ILE A 400 22.52 -12.41 -15.31
C ILE A 400 23.61 -12.57 -14.24
N LYS A 401 23.44 -13.52 -13.31
CA LYS A 401 24.46 -13.79 -12.27
C LYS A 401 25.78 -14.27 -12.89
N LEU A 402 25.74 -14.92 -14.05
CA LEU A 402 26.92 -15.46 -14.72
C LEU A 402 27.61 -14.45 -15.66
N ILE A 403 26.83 -13.67 -16.41
CA ILE A 403 27.30 -12.85 -17.55
C ILE A 403 27.22 -11.34 -17.23
N GLY A 404 26.51 -10.96 -16.18
CA GLY A 404 26.26 -9.57 -15.81
C GLY A 404 24.86 -9.06 -16.21
N PRO A 405 24.53 -7.80 -15.90
CA PRO A 405 23.20 -7.24 -16.09
C PRO A 405 22.81 -7.17 -17.56
N LEU A 406 21.66 -7.74 -17.90
CA LEU A 406 21.09 -7.72 -19.24
C LEU A 406 20.01 -6.64 -19.32
N ARG A 407 20.19 -5.65 -20.20
CA ARG A 407 19.26 -4.51 -20.32
C ARG A 407 17.81 -4.90 -20.59
N PHE A 408 17.55 -6.05 -21.23
CA PHE A 408 16.17 -6.49 -21.47
C PHE A 408 15.49 -7.03 -20.20
N ALA A 409 16.24 -7.43 -19.18
CA ALA A 409 15.66 -7.99 -17.96
C ALA A 409 14.86 -6.95 -17.17
N THR A 410 15.26 -5.67 -17.22
CA THR A 410 14.50 -4.55 -16.65
C THR A 410 13.23 -4.24 -17.45
N MET A 411 13.07 -4.80 -18.66
CA MET A 411 11.84 -4.71 -19.45
C MET A 411 10.84 -5.81 -19.14
N LEU A 412 11.25 -6.88 -18.45
CA LEU A 412 10.38 -8.00 -18.11
C LEU A 412 9.78 -7.80 -16.71
N PRO A 413 8.49 -8.14 -16.49
CA PRO A 413 7.91 -8.10 -15.16
C PRO A 413 8.53 -9.16 -14.23
N SER A 414 8.50 -8.94 -12.93
CA SER A 414 8.77 -10.02 -11.99
C SER A 414 7.67 -11.10 -12.07
N PRO A 415 7.95 -12.38 -11.80
CA PRO A 415 6.90 -13.39 -11.68
C PRO A 415 5.85 -13.02 -10.63
N SER A 416 6.27 -12.40 -9.52
CA SER A 416 5.38 -11.88 -8.49
C SER A 416 4.37 -10.87 -9.03
N PHE A 417 4.76 -10.03 -10.00
CA PHE A 417 3.85 -9.09 -10.64
C PHE A 417 2.70 -9.81 -11.35
N LEU A 418 3.01 -10.83 -12.17
CA LEU A 418 1.97 -11.60 -12.86
C LEU A 418 1.07 -12.34 -11.87
N TYR A 419 1.67 -12.98 -10.86
CA TYR A 419 0.92 -13.68 -9.83
C TYR A 419 -0.02 -12.73 -9.06
N PHE A 420 0.47 -11.55 -8.69
CA PHE A 420 -0.28 -10.55 -7.95
C PHE A 420 -1.54 -10.09 -8.71
N TYR A 421 -1.42 -9.77 -9.99
CA TYR A 421 -2.53 -9.20 -10.76
C TYR A 421 -3.52 -10.24 -11.32
N PHE A 422 -3.08 -11.48 -11.54
CA PHE A 422 -3.89 -12.50 -12.24
C PHE A 422 -4.25 -13.73 -11.40
N HIS A 423 -3.75 -13.86 -10.18
CA HIS A 423 -4.02 -15.04 -9.34
C HIS A 423 -4.08 -14.77 -7.83
N HIS A 424 -3.52 -13.67 -7.35
CA HIS A 424 -3.54 -13.33 -5.92
C HIS A 424 -4.91 -12.80 -5.48
N TRP A 425 -5.28 -13.05 -4.22
CA TRP A 425 -6.48 -12.52 -3.57
C TRP A 425 -6.07 -11.47 -2.53
N THR A 426 -6.33 -10.20 -2.81
CA THR A 426 -5.89 -9.09 -1.96
C THR A 426 -7.01 -8.07 -1.79
N PHE A 427 -7.52 -7.95 -0.57
CA PHE A 427 -8.57 -6.99 -0.20
C PHE A 427 -8.22 -6.29 1.09
N PHE A 428 -8.42 -4.98 1.12
CA PHE A 428 -8.02 -4.17 2.26
C PHE A 428 -9.24 -3.66 3.03
N ASN A 429 -9.09 -3.57 4.35
CA ASN A 429 -10.11 -3.00 5.22
C ASN A 429 -9.98 -1.46 5.21
N SER A 430 -11.00 -0.76 4.75
CA SER A 430 -11.06 0.72 4.77
C SER A 430 -12.00 1.25 5.87
N THR A 431 -12.42 0.42 6.81
CA THR A 431 -13.31 0.84 7.91
C THR A 431 -12.70 1.98 8.71
N LYS A 432 -11.38 1.95 8.97
CA LYS A 432 -10.70 3.02 9.70
C LYS A 432 -10.74 4.35 8.96
N SER A 433 -10.49 4.37 7.64
CA SER A 433 -10.58 5.60 6.86
C SER A 433 -12.00 6.13 6.79
N LEU A 434 -13.01 5.26 6.69
CA LEU A 434 -14.41 5.64 6.78
C LEU A 434 -14.76 6.29 8.14
N LEU A 435 -14.39 5.65 9.25
CA LEU A 435 -14.78 6.10 10.59
C LEU A 435 -13.98 7.33 11.07
N MET A 436 -12.66 7.34 10.88
CA MET A 436 -11.80 8.39 11.44
C MET A 436 -11.63 9.60 10.53
N LEU A 437 -11.66 9.40 9.21
CA LEU A 437 -11.55 10.49 8.24
C LEU A 437 -12.93 10.94 7.71
N GLY A 438 -14.00 10.20 8.01
CA GLY A 438 -15.29 10.40 7.36
C GLY A 438 -15.23 10.15 5.86
N TYR A 439 -14.24 9.38 5.39
CA TYR A 439 -14.02 9.17 3.96
C TYR A 439 -15.11 8.26 3.39
N LYS A 440 -15.85 8.80 2.42
CA LYS A 440 -16.75 8.04 1.55
C LYS A 440 -16.36 8.32 0.10
N PRO A 441 -16.25 7.30 -0.77
CA PRO A 441 -16.04 7.51 -2.19
C PRO A 441 -17.09 8.48 -2.75
N GLU A 442 -16.66 9.53 -3.44
CA GLU A 442 -17.57 10.52 -4.04
C GLU A 442 -18.31 9.92 -5.22
N LEU A 443 -17.62 9.08 -6.01
CA LEU A 443 -18.16 8.43 -7.19
C LEU A 443 -18.28 6.92 -6.96
N GLY A 444 -19.44 6.38 -7.33
CA GLY A 444 -19.63 4.94 -7.38
C GLY A 444 -18.87 4.30 -8.54
N PHE A 445 -18.59 2.99 -8.46
CA PHE A 445 -17.76 2.28 -9.46
C PHE A 445 -18.22 2.51 -10.91
N LYS A 446 -19.53 2.44 -11.18
CA LYS A 446 -20.09 2.64 -12.53
C LYS A 446 -19.80 4.04 -13.06
N GLU A 447 -19.85 5.05 -12.20
CA GLU A 447 -19.55 6.44 -12.56
C GLU A 447 -18.06 6.63 -12.82
N CYS A 448 -17.19 6.06 -11.97
CA CYS A 448 -15.75 6.04 -12.18
C CYS A 448 -15.39 5.45 -13.55
N VAL A 449 -15.94 4.28 -13.89
CA VAL A 449 -15.73 3.62 -15.19
C VAL A 449 -16.21 4.51 -16.34
N ASN A 450 -17.39 5.11 -16.24
CA ASN A 450 -17.92 5.99 -17.29
C ASN A 450 -17.04 7.22 -17.52
N LYS A 451 -16.54 7.84 -16.44
CA LYS A 451 -15.68 9.02 -16.49
C LYS A 451 -14.34 8.71 -17.16
N CYS A 452 -13.78 7.55 -16.85
CA CYS A 452 -12.51 7.07 -17.41
C CYS A 452 -12.64 6.46 -18.81
N ALA A 453 -13.86 6.09 -19.23
CA ALA A 453 -14.06 5.30 -20.43
C ALA A 453 -13.46 5.96 -21.68
N GLN A 454 -13.59 7.28 -21.82
CA GLN A 454 -13.04 8.00 -22.97
C GLN A 454 -11.52 7.85 -23.04
N HIS A 455 -10.83 8.11 -21.93
CA HIS A 455 -9.36 8.00 -21.83
C HIS A 455 -8.86 6.62 -22.28
N TYR A 456 -9.38 5.55 -21.68
CA TYR A 456 -8.92 4.20 -22.03
C TYR A 456 -9.34 3.80 -23.45
N ARG A 457 -10.50 4.24 -23.96
CA ARG A 457 -10.95 3.94 -25.35
C ARG A 457 -10.08 4.59 -26.41
N GLU A 458 -9.53 5.76 -26.12
CA GLU A 458 -8.66 6.51 -27.04
C GLU A 458 -7.21 6.05 -26.99
N LEU A 459 -6.79 5.42 -25.88
CA LEU A 459 -5.45 4.89 -25.70
C LEU A 459 -5.10 3.82 -26.76
N ARG A 460 -3.98 4.02 -27.45
CA ARG A 460 -3.38 3.06 -28.40
C ARG A 460 -2.05 2.55 -27.86
N LYS A 461 -1.55 1.46 -28.43
CA LYS A 461 -0.22 0.89 -28.08
C LYS A 461 0.90 1.93 -28.03
N LYS A 462 0.98 2.79 -29.05
CA LYS A 462 2.00 3.84 -29.15
C LYS A 462 1.89 4.95 -28.08
N ASP A 463 0.74 5.04 -27.42
CA ASP A 463 0.49 6.02 -26.38
C ASP A 463 0.97 5.50 -25.00
N VAL A 464 1.19 4.18 -24.86
CA VAL A 464 1.79 3.55 -23.67
C VAL A 464 3.30 3.71 -23.74
N ARG A 465 3.85 4.56 -22.87
CA ARG A 465 5.29 4.90 -22.85
C ARG A 465 6.11 3.96 -21.98
N THR A 466 5.50 3.43 -20.93
CA THR A 466 6.15 2.68 -19.86
C THR A 466 5.17 1.63 -19.35
N PHE A 467 5.66 0.43 -19.09
CA PHE A 467 4.85 -0.60 -18.47
C PHE A 467 4.74 -0.38 -16.96
N SER A 468 3.64 -0.80 -16.34
CA SER A 468 3.41 -0.57 -14.91
C SER A 468 4.38 -1.30 -13.97
N TRP A 469 5.11 -2.30 -14.48
CA TRP A 469 6.20 -2.96 -13.75
C TRP A 469 7.56 -2.30 -13.95
N GLN A 470 7.72 -1.38 -14.89
CA GLN A 470 8.99 -0.70 -15.11
C GLN A 470 9.15 0.47 -14.15
N ASN A 471 10.39 0.96 -14.05
CA ASN A 471 10.71 2.13 -13.26
C ASN A 471 9.82 3.32 -13.67
N SER A 472 9.02 3.84 -12.74
CA SER A 472 8.10 4.94 -13.01
C SER A 472 8.80 6.29 -13.24
N ILE A 473 10.09 6.40 -12.91
CA ILE A 473 10.88 7.62 -13.08
C ILE A 473 11.92 7.39 -14.19
N ILE A 474 11.56 7.85 -15.38
CA ILE A 474 12.40 7.78 -16.57
C ILE A 474 13.07 9.14 -16.77
N TYR A 475 14.38 9.19 -16.54
CA TYR A 475 15.19 10.32 -16.97
C TYR A 475 15.28 10.29 -18.50
N PRO A 476 15.07 11.41 -19.21
CA PRO A 476 15.48 11.48 -20.61
C PRO A 476 16.98 11.19 -20.67
N GLU A 477 17.37 10.20 -21.46
CA GLU A 477 18.77 9.85 -21.70
C GLU A 477 19.50 11.09 -22.25
N GLY A 478 20.22 11.79 -21.37
CA GLY A 478 20.88 13.06 -21.68
C GLY A 478 21.48 13.79 -20.47
N SER A 479 21.06 13.48 -19.23
CA SER A 479 21.61 14.09 -18.01
C SER A 479 22.71 13.28 -17.31
N CYS A 480 23.12 12.14 -17.86
CA CYS A 480 24.21 11.34 -17.31
C CYS A 480 25.56 11.81 -17.88
N ASN A 481 26.03 12.97 -17.44
CA ASN A 481 27.45 13.30 -17.41
C ASN A 481 27.73 14.15 -16.17
N GLN A 482 28.70 13.69 -15.38
CA GLN A 482 29.23 14.27 -14.14
C GLN A 482 28.60 13.80 -12.82
N LEU A 483 28.77 12.51 -12.51
CA LEU A 483 29.24 12.15 -11.17
C LEU A 483 30.76 12.02 -11.26
N VAL A 484 31.45 13.13 -11.00
CA VAL A 484 32.89 13.15 -10.76
C VAL A 484 33.10 12.49 -9.40
N VAL A 485 33.75 11.33 -9.43
CA VAL A 485 34.42 10.72 -8.26
C VAL A 485 35.35 11.76 -7.64
N ARG A 486 35.13 12.06 -6.36
CA ARG A 486 36.20 12.42 -5.43
C ARG A 486 36.01 11.67 -4.13
#